data_AF-A0A086XUG2-F1
#
_entry.id   AF-A0A086XUG2-F1
#
_cell.length_a   1.000
_cell.length_b   1.000
_cell.length_c   1.000
_cell.angle_alpha   90.00
_cell.angle_beta   90.00
_cell.angle_gamma   90.00
#
_symmetry.space_group_name_H-M   'P 1'
#
loop_
_entity.id
_entity.type
_entity.pdbx_description
1 polymer ?
#
loop_
_entity_poly.entity_id
_entity_poly.type
_entity_poly.pdbx_seq_one_letter_code
_entity_poly.pdbx_strand_id
1 'polypeptide(L)' 'MSAFDNLEKGAATFSEIDILCDLINAEFMMEGILPTYEPNEYGVELESLLDLINRSRLKGPQ' A
#
# COMPACT_ATOMS: atom_id res chain seq x y z
N MET A 1 -0.81 -6.68 17.81
CA MET A 1 -1.57 -5.65 17.09
C MET A 1 -1.05 -5.69 15.66
N SER A 2 -1.92 -5.75 14.66
CA SER A 2 -1.52 -5.90 13.26
C SER A 2 -0.94 -4.58 12.71
N ALA A 3 -0.14 -4.64 11.64
CA ALA A 3 0.35 -3.43 10.96
C ALA A 3 -0.81 -2.54 10.47
N PHE A 4 -1.92 -3.15 10.05
CA PHE A 4 -3.16 -2.44 9.67
C PHE A 4 -3.80 -1.72 10.86
N ASP A 5 -3.86 -2.35 12.03
CA ASP A 5 -4.42 -1.73 13.25
C ASP A 5 -3.62 -0.46 13.63
N ASN A 6 -2.31 -0.49 13.45
CA ASN A 6 -1.43 0.63 13.73
C ASN A 6 -1.59 1.73 12.67
N LEU A 7 -1.81 1.35 11.39
CA LEU A 7 -2.07 2.29 10.31
C LEU A 7 -3.39 3.05 10.53
N GLU A 8 -4.47 2.35 10.89
CA GLU A 8 -5.78 2.96 11.16
C GLU A 8 -5.71 3.98 12.31
N LYS A 9 -4.88 3.71 13.31
CA LYS A 9 -4.66 4.59 14.46
C LYS A 9 -3.66 5.73 14.18
N GLY A 10 -3.10 5.80 12.97
CA GLY A 10 -2.04 6.75 12.63
C GLY A 10 -0.74 6.55 13.42
N ALA A 11 -0.53 5.35 13.96
CA ALA A 11 0.60 4.97 14.79
C ALA A 11 1.55 3.98 14.11
N ALA A 12 1.30 3.64 12.83
CA ALA A 12 2.18 2.78 12.06
C ALA A 12 3.57 3.41 11.91
N THR A 13 4.57 2.62 12.24
CA THR A 13 5.97 2.94 12.00
C THR A 13 6.30 2.85 10.50
N PHE A 14 7.37 3.50 10.05
CA PHE A 14 7.81 3.37 8.65
C PHE A 14 8.09 1.93 8.24
N SER A 15 8.61 1.09 9.15
CA SER A 15 8.83 -0.34 8.86
C SER A 15 7.52 -1.10 8.65
N GLU A 16 6.46 -0.77 9.39
CA GLU A 16 5.15 -1.37 9.18
C GLU A 16 4.53 -0.91 7.87
N ILE A 17 4.71 0.37 7.51
CA ILE A 17 4.28 0.90 6.22
C ILE A 17 5.08 0.23 5.08
N ASP A 18 6.38 -0.03 5.25
CA ASP A 18 7.20 -0.77 4.25
C ASP A 18 6.63 -2.17 4.02
N ILE A 19 6.34 -2.91 5.11
CA ILE A 19 5.75 -4.26 5.03
C ILE A 19 4.41 -4.23 4.29
N LEU A 20 3.54 -3.26 4.58
CA LEU A 20 2.25 -3.13 3.92
C LEU A 20 2.40 -2.81 2.43
N CYS A 21 3.33 -1.93 2.06
CA CYS A 21 3.65 -1.63 0.67
C CYS A 21 4.16 -2.86 -0.08
N ASP A 22 5.07 -3.64 0.53
CA ASP A 22 5.61 -4.85 -0.08
C ASP A 22 4.53 -5.90 -0.34
N LEU A 23 3.59 -6.07 0.59
CA LEU A 23 2.45 -6.98 0.42
C LEU A 23 1.54 -6.55 -0.74
N ILE A 24 1.21 -5.26 -0.82
CA ILE A 24 0.33 -4.75 -1.88
C ILE A 24 1.02 -4.81 -3.25
N ASN A 25 2.32 -4.51 -3.31
CA ASN A 25 3.11 -4.63 -4.53
C ASN A 25 3.16 -6.10 -5.01
N ALA A 26 3.33 -7.05 -4.09
CA ALA A 26 3.31 -8.47 -4.44
C ALA A 26 1.94 -8.87 -5.03
N GLU A 27 0.85 -8.44 -4.41
CA GLU A 27 -0.51 -8.70 -4.92
C GLU A 27 -0.74 -8.05 -6.29
N PHE A 28 -0.32 -6.80 -6.47
CA PHE A 28 -0.43 -6.09 -7.75
C PHE A 28 0.28 -6.85 -8.87
N MET A 29 1.49 -7.35 -8.60
CA MET A 29 2.27 -8.11 -9.58
C MET A 29 1.67 -9.49 -9.89
N MET A 30 0.93 -10.09 -8.97
CA MET A 30 0.31 -11.41 -9.17
C MET A 30 -1.06 -11.33 -9.86
N GLU A 31 -1.91 -10.42 -9.40
CA GLU A 31 -3.34 -10.40 -9.75
C GLU A 31 -3.80 -9.05 -10.34
N GLY A 32 -3.01 -7.99 -10.18
CA GLY A 32 -3.36 -6.62 -10.59
C GLY A 32 -2.96 -6.24 -12.02
N ILE A 33 -2.14 -7.05 -12.69
CA ILE A 33 -1.58 -6.73 -14.02
C ILE A 33 -2.15 -7.68 -15.09
N LEU A 34 -2.64 -7.10 -16.19
CA LEU A 34 -3.04 -7.85 -17.38
C LEU A 34 -1.81 -8.35 -18.15
N PRO A 35 -1.94 -9.36 -19.03
CA PRO A 35 -0.84 -9.79 -19.92
C PRO A 35 -0.28 -8.68 -20.82
N THR A 36 -1.02 -7.59 -20.99
CA THR A 36 -0.59 -6.38 -21.71
C THR A 36 0.32 -5.46 -20.88
N TYR A 37 0.65 -5.83 -19.63
CA TYR A 37 1.37 -5.01 -18.65
C TYR A 37 0.64 -3.74 -18.21
N GLU A 38 -0.67 -3.68 -18.45
CA GLU A 38 -1.55 -2.61 -17.96
C GLU A 38 -2.26 -3.08 -16.68
N PRO A 39 -2.53 -2.18 -15.71
CA PRO A 39 -3.32 -2.52 -14.55
C PRO A 39 -4.75 -2.88 -14.93
N ASN A 40 -5.32 -3.92 -14.30
CA ASN A 40 -6.75 -4.20 -14.36
C ASN A 40 -7.50 -3.37 -13.30
N GLU A 41 -8.83 -3.56 -13.20
CA GLU A 41 -9.66 -2.85 -12.21
C GLU A 41 -9.14 -3.06 -10.77
N TYR A 42 -8.72 -4.28 -10.43
CA TYR A 42 -8.16 -4.59 -9.12
C TYR A 42 -6.78 -3.93 -8.91
N GLY A 43 -5.92 -3.93 -9.93
CA GLY A 43 -4.63 -3.23 -9.92
C GLY A 43 -4.78 -1.74 -9.62
N VAL A 44 -5.77 -1.07 -10.21
CA VAL A 44 -6.07 0.35 -9.95
C VAL A 44 -6.53 0.58 -8.50
N GLU A 45 -7.27 -0.35 -7.92
CA GLU A 45 -7.64 -0.30 -6.49
C GLU A 45 -6.42 -0.47 -5.59
N LEU A 46 -5.50 -1.39 -5.92
CA LEU A 46 -4.26 -1.60 -5.16
C LEU A 46 -3.32 -0.39 -5.25
N GLU A 47 -3.21 0.26 -6.40
CA GLU A 47 -2.49 1.53 -6.55
C GLU A 47 -3.08 2.63 -5.66
N SER A 48 -4.41 2.75 -5.65
CA SER A 48 -5.11 3.71 -4.79
C SER A 48 -4.86 3.43 -3.29
N LEU A 49 -4.78 2.17 -2.91
CA LEU A 49 -4.46 1.75 -1.54
C LEU A 49 -3.00 2.06 -1.18
N LEU A 50 -2.05 1.78 -2.08
CA LEU A 50 -0.64 2.13 -1.94
C LEU A 50 -0.46 3.63 -1.70
N ASP A 51 -1.14 4.45 -2.49
CA ASP A 51 -1.14 5.91 -2.33
C ASP A 51 -1.65 6.34 -0.96
N LEU A 52 -2.77 5.76 -0.50
CA LEU A 52 -3.33 6.09 0.81
C LEU A 52 -2.36 5.77 1.95
N ILE A 53 -1.72 4.60 1.89
CA ILE A 53 -0.75 4.14 2.87
C ILE A 53 0.49 5.04 2.86
N ASN A 54 1.02 5.34 1.68
CA ASN A 54 2.23 6.15 1.52
C ASN A 54 2.04 7.64 1.87
N ARG A 55 0.81 8.18 1.82
CA ARG A 55 0.53 9.55 2.27
C ARG A 55 0.95 9.81 3.71
N SER A 56 0.95 8.79 4.57
CA SER A 56 1.45 8.90 5.94
C SER A 56 2.92 9.33 6.01
N ARG A 57 3.74 9.00 5.00
CA ARG A 57 5.15 9.40 4.88
C ARG A 57 5.34 10.84 4.43
N LEU A 58 4.37 11.39 3.70
CA LEU A 58 4.44 12.75 3.15
C LEU A 58 4.11 13.83 4.19
N LYS A 59 3.52 13.45 5.32
CA LYS A 59 3.46 14.29 6.50
C LYS A 59 4.86 14.30 7.13
N GLY A 60 5.72 15.22 6.66
CA GLY A 60 7.01 15.51 7.28
C GLY A 60 6.85 15.85 8.78
N PRO A 61 7.95 15.94 9.54
CA PRO A 61 7.89 16.26 10.96
C PRO A 61 7.12 17.57 11.14
N GLN A 62 5.99 17.52 11.86
CA GLN A 62 5.36 18.71 12.42
C GLN A 62 6.16 19.18 13.63
#